data_AF-A0A6L2PKG3-F1
#
_entry.id   AF-A0A6L2PKG3-F1
#
_cell.length_a   1.000
_cell.length_b   1.000
_cell.length_c   1.000
_cell.angle_alpha   90.00
_cell.angle_beta   90.00
_cell.angle_gamma   90.00
#
_symmetry.space_group_name_H-M   'P 1'
#
loop_
_entity.id
_entity.type
_entity.pdbx_description
1 polymer ?
#
loop_
_entity_poly.entity_id
_entity_poly.type
_entity_poly.pdbx_seq_one_letter_code
_entity_poly.pdbx_strand_id
1 'polypeptide(L)'
;MQVYELEVLGCLSSSSICQSQLFGQPAHIYPTQCWHLEWEELLTNHQLFTALCKALCERDQYLLARLKGHFHTISELAGYFVLESDGSELLLKAAVSAELVLPTRDVGLPCLSDDTMAQEMFTAVSNCLDQLPLMQEFQPSNFPSGLYSILARNLQHNTLHDNNHFLNGSSNCEMGNSSHPALDVWPNEPQTRGGSKHTRGSSSSSKK
;
A
#
# COMPACT_ATOMS: atom_id res chain seq x y z
N MET A 1 -32.59 9.88 -0.12
CA MET A 1 -31.14 9.96 0.16
C MET A 1 -30.99 9.83 1.66
N GLN A 2 -30.17 8.89 2.12
CA GLN A 2 -30.01 8.64 3.55
C GLN A 2 -29.03 9.65 4.14
N VAL A 3 -29.42 10.33 5.21
CA VAL A 3 -28.59 11.32 5.91
C VAL A 3 -27.89 10.60 7.06
N TYR A 4 -26.58 10.79 7.17
CA TYR A 4 -25.74 10.23 8.22
C TYR A 4 -25.24 11.38 9.08
N GLU A 5 -25.35 11.24 10.41
CA GLU A 5 -24.84 12.24 11.35
C GLU A 5 -23.55 11.73 11.99
N LEU A 6 -22.46 12.49 11.80
CA LEU A 6 -21.17 12.22 12.43
C LEU A 6 -20.97 13.16 13.62
N GLU A 7 -20.72 12.59 14.78
CA GLU A 7 -20.35 13.33 15.97
C GLU A 7 -18.83 13.31 16.14
N VAL A 8 -18.23 14.49 16.16
CA VAL A 8 -16.79 14.64 16.45
C VAL A 8 -16.56 14.37 17.94
N LEU A 9 -15.74 13.37 18.24
CA LEU A 9 -15.36 12.98 19.60
C LEU A 9 -14.10 13.71 20.08
N GLY A 10 -13.20 14.06 19.16
CA GLY A 10 -11.97 14.78 19.48
C GLY A 10 -11.00 14.87 18.31
N CYS A 11 -9.84 15.50 18.57
CA CYS A 11 -8.73 15.57 17.64
C CYS A 11 -7.67 14.52 17.97
N LEU A 12 -7.05 13.97 16.93
CA LEU A 12 -5.92 13.05 17.01
C LEU A 12 -4.70 13.70 16.36
N SER A 13 -3.50 13.43 16.85
CA SER A 13 -2.26 13.76 16.12
C SER A 13 -2.16 12.85 14.88
N SER A 14 -1.67 13.35 13.76
CA SER A 14 -1.51 12.53 12.53
C SER A 14 -0.65 11.28 12.78
N SER A 15 0.37 11.40 13.64
CA SER A 15 1.27 10.33 14.07
C SER A 15 0.67 9.33 15.06
N SER A 16 -0.51 9.60 15.62
CA SER A 16 -1.10 8.77 16.69
C SER A 16 -1.89 7.56 16.18
N ILE A 17 -2.19 7.50 14.88
CA ILE A 17 -2.94 6.41 14.27
C ILE A 17 -2.11 5.68 13.21
N CYS A 18 -2.11 4.35 13.29
CA CYS A 18 -1.47 3.53 12.27
C CYS A 18 -2.44 3.25 11.11
N GLN A 19 -1.95 3.22 9.86
CA GLN A 19 -2.77 2.84 8.71
C GLN A 19 -3.36 1.42 8.84
N SER A 20 -2.75 0.53 9.64
CA SER A 20 -3.31 -0.80 9.93
C SER A 20 -4.57 -0.77 10.80
N GLN A 21 -4.84 0.34 11.48
CA GLN A 21 -6.06 0.57 12.27
C GLN A 21 -7.14 1.28 11.45
N LEU A 22 -6.89 1.52 10.16
CA LEU A 22 -7.84 2.09 9.21
C LEU A 22 -8.18 1.04 8.15
N PHE A 23 -9.44 0.96 7.75
CA PHE A 23 -9.87 -0.04 6.77
C PHE A 23 -10.98 0.46 5.87
N GLY A 24 -11.26 -0.34 4.84
CA GLY A 24 -12.29 -0.06 3.85
C GLY A 24 -11.85 0.98 2.81
N GLN A 25 -12.79 1.28 1.91
CA GLN A 25 -12.59 2.31 0.91
C GLN A 25 -12.85 3.68 1.54
N PRO A 26 -11.90 4.63 1.45
CA PRO A 26 -12.11 5.98 1.96
C PRO A 26 -13.19 6.72 1.17
N ALA A 27 -13.87 7.65 1.83
CA ALA A 27 -14.86 8.53 1.21
C ALA A 27 -14.43 9.99 1.29
N HIS A 28 -14.65 10.74 0.22
CA HIS A 28 -14.40 12.18 0.18
C HIS A 28 -15.62 12.94 0.69
N ILE A 29 -15.40 13.88 1.60
CA ILE A 29 -16.41 14.78 2.15
C ILE A 29 -16.16 16.17 1.60
N TYR A 30 -17.24 16.76 1.10
CA TYR A 30 -17.30 18.09 0.52
C TYR A 30 -18.36 18.94 1.23
N PRO A 31 -18.22 20.27 1.25
CA PRO A 31 -19.29 21.14 1.69
C PRO A 31 -20.48 20.96 0.74
N THR A 32 -21.68 20.88 1.31
CA THR A 32 -22.91 20.70 0.53
C THR A 32 -23.13 21.85 -0.46
N GLN A 33 -23.64 21.51 -1.64
CA GLN A 33 -24.13 22.46 -2.65
C GLN A 33 -25.65 22.34 -2.82
N CYS A 34 -26.34 21.87 -1.76
CA CYS A 34 -27.78 21.65 -1.80
C CYS A 34 -28.53 22.96 -2.05
N TRP A 35 -29.21 23.05 -3.19
CA TRP A 35 -29.96 24.23 -3.59
C TRP A 35 -31.14 24.59 -2.68
N HIS A 36 -31.58 23.68 -1.80
CA HIS A 36 -32.67 23.95 -0.85
C HIS A 36 -32.22 24.82 0.33
N LEU A 37 -30.93 25.04 0.51
CA LEU A 37 -30.40 25.94 1.54
C LEU A 37 -30.28 27.36 0.98
N GLU A 38 -30.39 28.35 1.86
CA GLU A 38 -30.18 29.74 1.49
C GLU A 38 -28.73 29.99 1.05
N TRP A 39 -28.53 30.89 0.09
CA TRP A 39 -27.20 31.17 -0.46
C TRP A 39 -26.17 31.58 0.61
N GLU A 40 -26.58 32.37 1.60
CA GLU A 40 -25.72 32.79 2.71
C GLU A 40 -25.32 31.62 3.62
N GLU A 41 -26.21 30.65 3.81
CA GLU A 41 -25.94 29.42 4.56
C GLU A 41 -24.95 28.54 3.81
N LEU A 42 -25.13 28.36 2.49
CA LEU A 42 -24.19 27.63 1.64
C LEU A 42 -22.79 28.27 1.66
N LEU A 43 -22.71 29.60 1.54
CA LEU A 43 -21.45 30.32 1.55
C LEU A 43 -20.75 30.19 2.92
N THR A 44 -21.50 30.35 4.01
CA THR A 44 -20.97 30.22 5.38
C THR A 44 -20.47 28.80 5.63
N ASN A 45 -21.25 27.78 5.26
CA ASN A 45 -20.86 26.38 5.38
C ASN A 45 -19.57 26.09 4.58
N HIS A 46 -19.47 26.60 3.35
CA HIS A 46 -18.27 26.43 2.53
C HIS A 46 -17.03 27.07 3.18
N GLN A 47 -17.16 28.29 3.71
CA GLN A 47 -16.07 28.99 4.39
C GLN A 47 -15.65 28.29 5.68
N LEU A 48 -16.60 27.84 6.50
CA LEU A 48 -16.32 27.09 7.73
C LEU A 48 -15.64 25.75 7.43
N PHE A 49 -16.13 25.01 6.43
CA PHE A 49 -15.52 23.76 6.01
C PHE A 49 -14.07 23.96 5.54
N THR A 50 -13.84 24.97 4.70
CA THR A 50 -12.48 25.30 4.23
C THR A 50 -11.56 25.71 5.38
N ALA A 51 -12.06 26.51 6.32
CA ALA A 51 -11.30 26.91 7.51
C ALA A 51 -10.98 25.71 8.41
N LEU A 52 -11.91 24.77 8.56
CA LEU A 52 -11.70 23.51 9.29
C LEU A 52 -10.59 22.68 8.63
N CYS A 53 -10.66 22.46 7.32
CA CYS A 53 -9.66 21.69 6.59
C CYS A 53 -8.26 22.29 6.76
N LYS A 54 -8.12 23.60 6.61
CA LYS A 54 -6.83 24.30 6.81
C LYS A 54 -6.34 24.20 8.24
N ALA A 55 -7.21 24.42 9.22
CA ALA A 55 -6.84 24.34 10.63
C ALA A 55 -6.35 22.94 11.03
N LEU A 56 -6.93 21.87 10.46
CA LEU A 56 -6.47 20.50 10.68
C LEU A 56 -5.09 20.25 10.07
N CYS A 57 -4.85 20.70 8.83
CA CYS A 57 -3.55 20.57 8.19
C CYS A 57 -2.44 21.35 8.92
N GLU A 58 -2.70 22.61 9.28
CA GLU A 58 -1.73 23.46 9.99
C GLU A 58 -1.35 22.92 11.37
N ARG A 59 -2.27 22.17 12.00
CA ARG A 59 -2.06 21.56 13.31
C ARG A 59 -1.56 20.12 13.24
N ASP A 60 -1.42 19.55 12.05
CA ASP A 60 -1.08 18.14 11.83
C ASP A 60 -2.02 17.18 12.60
N GLN A 61 -3.33 17.46 12.51
CA GLN A 61 -4.37 16.81 13.28
C GLN A 61 -5.45 16.19 12.41
N TYR A 62 -6.02 15.09 12.89
CA TYR A 62 -7.20 14.43 12.34
C TYR A 62 -8.39 14.56 13.30
N LEU A 63 -9.62 14.38 12.80
CA LEU A 63 -10.80 14.29 13.65
C LEU A 63 -11.17 12.82 13.86
N LEU A 64 -11.41 12.44 15.11
CA LEU A 64 -12.09 11.19 15.44
C LEU A 64 -13.59 11.47 15.54
N ALA A 65 -14.40 10.74 14.78
CA ALA A 65 -15.84 10.87 14.77
C ALA A 65 -16.54 9.52 14.99
N ARG A 66 -17.78 9.59 15.46
CA ARG A 66 -18.69 8.46 15.63
C ARG A 66 -19.97 8.70 14.85
N LEU A 67 -20.46 7.65 14.18
CA LEU A 67 -21.76 7.69 13.52
C LEU A 67 -22.91 7.60 14.52
N LYS A 68 -23.84 8.55 14.46
CA LYS A 68 -25.04 8.62 15.31
C LYS A 68 -26.24 7.93 14.69
N GLY A 69 -27.01 7.20 15.51
CA GLY A 69 -28.40 6.84 15.24
C GLY A 69 -28.67 5.92 14.03
N HIS A 70 -27.62 5.38 13.41
CA HIS A 70 -27.74 4.78 12.07
C HIS A 70 -28.01 3.27 12.07
N PHE A 71 -27.72 2.59 13.16
CA PHE A 71 -27.97 1.16 13.31
C PHE A 71 -29.31 0.95 14.01
N HIS A 72 -30.41 1.17 13.28
CA HIS A 72 -31.78 1.05 13.81
C HIS A 72 -32.10 -0.32 14.44
N THR A 73 -31.38 -1.37 14.03
CA THR A 73 -31.50 -2.73 14.56
C THR A 73 -30.57 -3.04 15.74
N ILE A 74 -29.51 -2.26 15.95
CA ILE A 74 -28.50 -2.50 17.00
C ILE A 74 -28.06 -1.14 17.56
N SER A 75 -28.87 -0.59 18.46
CA SER A 75 -28.67 0.76 19.02
C SER A 75 -27.36 0.94 19.80
N GLU A 76 -26.65 -0.15 20.10
CA GLU A 76 -25.39 -0.17 20.87
C GLU A 76 -24.15 -0.16 19.96
N LEU A 77 -24.31 -0.44 18.65
CA LEU A 77 -23.18 -0.48 17.73
C LEU A 77 -22.76 0.95 17.34
N ALA A 78 -21.47 1.25 17.55
CA ALA A 78 -20.88 2.52 17.16
C ALA A 78 -19.88 2.31 16.01
N GLY A 79 -20.06 3.03 14.91
CA GLY A 79 -19.06 3.12 13.85
C GLY A 79 -18.12 4.29 14.12
N TYR A 80 -16.81 4.03 14.17
CA TYR A 80 -15.79 5.06 14.36
C TYR A 80 -15.10 5.38 13.04
N PHE A 81 -14.79 6.67 12.86
CA PHE A 81 -14.19 7.18 11.64
C PHE A 81 -13.12 8.20 11.96
N VAL A 82 -12.09 8.23 11.12
CA VAL A 82 -11.07 9.28 11.12
C VAL A 82 -11.26 10.14 9.89
N LEU A 83 -11.25 11.46 10.10
CA LEU A 83 -11.27 12.46 9.03
C LEU A 83 -9.90 13.11 8.94
N GLU A 84 -9.26 12.90 7.81
CA GLU A 84 -7.98 13.50 7.43
C GLU A 84 -8.22 14.63 6.43
N SER A 85 -7.45 15.71 6.53
CA SER A 85 -7.59 16.87 5.63
C SER A 85 -6.37 17.01 4.74
N ASP A 86 -6.60 17.33 3.46
CA ASP A 86 -5.56 17.79 2.53
C ASP A 86 -5.52 19.33 2.37
N GLY A 87 -6.40 20.04 3.10
CA GLY A 87 -6.55 21.49 3.08
C GLY A 87 -7.74 21.98 2.27
N SER A 88 -8.32 21.12 1.43
CA SER A 88 -9.51 21.44 0.61
C SER A 88 -10.68 20.49 0.85
N GLU A 89 -10.39 19.23 1.18
CA GLU A 89 -11.36 18.17 1.36
C GLU A 89 -11.10 17.42 2.67
N LEU A 90 -12.10 16.66 3.14
CA LEU A 90 -11.92 15.71 4.22
C LEU A 90 -12.04 14.28 3.68
N LEU A 91 -11.04 13.46 3.99
CA LEU A 91 -11.02 12.04 3.69
C LEU A 91 -11.48 11.25 4.91
N LEU A 92 -12.64 10.62 4.79
CA LEU A 92 -13.24 9.76 5.80
C LEU A 92 -12.74 8.32 5.66
N LYS A 93 -12.13 7.78 6.72
CA LYS A 93 -11.67 6.38 6.81
C LYS A 93 -12.33 5.70 8.00
N ALA A 94 -12.76 4.44 7.83
CA ALA A 94 -13.29 3.67 8.95
C ALA A 94 -12.14 3.27 9.89
N ALA A 95 -12.36 3.42 11.19
CA ALA A 95 -11.39 3.10 12.22
C ALA A 95 -11.73 1.77 12.90
N VAL A 96 -10.70 0.99 13.21
CA VAL A 96 -10.81 -0.27 13.95
C VAL A 96 -11.35 0.00 15.34
N SER A 97 -12.42 -0.72 15.69
CA SER A 97 -12.99 -0.76 17.03
C SER A 97 -12.28 -1.79 17.90
N ALA A 98 -12.44 -1.69 19.22
CA ALA A 98 -11.69 -2.50 20.18
C ALA A 98 -11.86 -4.02 19.96
N GLU A 99 -13.05 -4.45 19.57
CA GLU A 99 -13.40 -5.85 19.30
C GLU A 99 -12.75 -6.43 18.03
N LEU A 100 -12.25 -5.58 17.13
CA LEU A 100 -11.55 -5.97 15.91
C LEU A 100 -10.03 -5.99 16.09
N VAL A 101 -9.53 -5.55 17.25
CA VAL A 101 -8.10 -5.62 17.56
C VAL A 101 -7.74 -7.06 17.90
N LEU A 102 -6.96 -7.69 17.02
CA LEU A 102 -6.39 -9.00 17.29
C LEU A 102 -5.26 -8.86 18.32
N PRO A 103 -5.09 -9.83 19.25
CA PRO A 103 -3.92 -9.88 20.11
C PRO A 103 -2.66 -9.86 19.25
N THR A 104 -1.87 -8.78 19.35
CA THR A 104 -0.59 -8.70 18.66
C THR A 104 0.34 -9.75 19.26
N ARG A 105 1.11 -10.41 18.39
CA ARG A 105 2.19 -11.29 18.82
C ARG A 105 3.33 -10.44 19.35
N ASP A 106 3.17 -9.88 20.55
CA ASP A 106 4.29 -9.55 21.42
C ASP A 106 4.84 -10.87 21.99
N VAL A 107 5.20 -11.79 21.09
CA VAL A 107 6.13 -12.85 21.41
C VAL A 107 7.46 -12.14 21.45
N GLY A 108 7.83 -11.65 22.64
CA GLY A 108 9.10 -11.00 22.90
C GLY A 108 10.22 -11.88 22.36
N LEU A 109 10.67 -11.56 21.15
CA LEU A 109 11.97 -12.00 20.69
C LEU A 109 12.96 -11.45 21.72
N PRO A 110 13.81 -12.30 22.30
CA PRO A 110 14.77 -11.84 23.29
C PRO A 110 15.53 -10.67 22.69
N CYS A 111 15.49 -9.53 23.37
CA CYS A 111 16.28 -8.36 23.00
C CYS A 111 17.74 -8.84 23.04
N LEU A 112 18.32 -9.09 21.86
CA LEU A 112 19.71 -9.51 21.76
C LEU A 112 20.54 -8.32 22.21
N SER A 113 21.01 -8.39 23.45
CA SER A 113 21.72 -7.35 24.19
C SER A 113 23.12 -7.04 23.67
N ASP A 114 23.38 -7.31 22.39
CA ASP A 114 24.65 -7.02 21.74
C ASP A 114 24.49 -5.75 20.90
N ASP A 115 24.57 -4.61 21.58
CA ASP A 115 24.39 -3.26 21.00
C ASP A 115 25.33 -3.03 19.80
N THR A 116 26.50 -3.66 19.80
CA THR A 116 27.46 -3.63 18.69
C THR A 116 26.93 -4.33 17.44
N MET A 117 26.41 -5.55 17.56
CA MET A 117 25.82 -6.28 16.43
C MET A 117 24.58 -5.57 15.89
N ALA A 118 23.73 -5.05 16.77
CA ALA A 118 22.53 -4.30 16.37
C ALA A 118 22.91 -3.05 15.55
N GLN A 119 23.94 -2.33 15.97
CA GLN A 119 24.42 -1.13 15.26
C GLN A 119 25.07 -1.47 13.91
N GLU A 120 25.84 -2.56 13.83
CA GLU A 120 26.42 -3.03 12.56
C GLU A 120 25.33 -3.44 11.57
N MET A 121 24.32 -4.18 12.02
CA MET A 121 23.17 -4.57 11.19
C MET A 121 22.36 -3.35 10.74
N PHE A 122 22.11 -2.39 11.63
CA PHE A 122 21.45 -1.13 11.28
C PHE A 122 22.25 -0.36 10.21
N THR A 123 23.56 -0.25 10.39
CA THR A 123 24.44 0.45 9.44
C THR A 123 24.47 -0.26 8.08
N ALA A 124 24.53 -1.59 8.07
CA ALA A 124 24.48 -2.39 6.85
C ALA A 124 23.16 -2.16 6.09
N VAL A 125 22.02 -2.20 6.78
CA VAL A 125 20.70 -1.94 6.18
C VAL A 125 20.60 -0.50 5.69
N SER A 126 21.05 0.48 6.48
CA SER A 126 21.06 1.89 6.08
C SER A 126 21.83 2.09 4.78
N ASN A 127 23.04 1.53 4.68
CA ASN A 127 23.85 1.62 3.47
C ASN A 127 23.18 0.95 2.26
N CYS A 128 22.41 -0.13 2.48
CA CYS A 128 21.61 -0.74 1.42
C CYS A 128 20.44 0.16 0.99
N LEU A 129 19.78 0.83 1.94
CA LEU A 129 18.69 1.77 1.64
C LEU A 129 19.19 3.03 0.91
N ASP A 130 20.37 3.54 1.26
CA ASP A 130 20.99 4.71 0.61
C ASP A 130 21.34 4.47 -0.86
N GLN A 131 21.47 3.20 -1.27
CA GLN A 131 21.70 2.81 -2.67
C GLN A 131 20.41 2.77 -3.49
N LEU A 132 19.23 2.80 -2.85
CA LEU A 132 17.96 2.81 -3.55
C LEU A 132 17.61 4.23 -4.03
N PRO A 133 17.05 4.38 -5.24
CA PRO A 133 16.64 5.68 -5.72
C PRO A 133 15.49 6.23 -4.86
N LEU A 134 15.70 7.41 -4.28
CA LEU A 134 14.64 8.11 -3.55
C LEU A 134 13.62 8.67 -4.54
N MET A 135 12.39 8.17 -4.46
CA MET A 135 11.28 8.69 -5.26
C MET A 135 10.57 9.79 -4.47
N GLN A 136 10.58 11.02 -4.99
CA GLN A 136 9.92 12.16 -4.34
C GLN A 136 8.40 12.12 -4.50
N GLU A 137 7.89 11.54 -5.58
CA GLU A 137 6.47 11.44 -5.86
C GLU A 137 6.12 10.04 -6.38
N PHE A 138 5.07 9.45 -5.82
CA PHE A 138 4.49 8.22 -6.35
C PHE A 138 3.43 8.57 -7.39
N GLN A 139 3.67 8.23 -8.65
CA GLN A 139 2.69 8.34 -9.73
C GLN A 139 2.22 6.94 -10.14
N PRO A 140 0.94 6.59 -9.92
CA PRO A 140 0.42 5.25 -10.24
C PRO A 140 0.64 4.81 -11.69
N SER A 141 0.67 5.76 -12.64
CA SER A 141 0.92 5.50 -14.07
C SER A 141 2.28 4.85 -14.34
N ASN A 142 3.27 5.08 -13.49
CA ASN A 142 4.63 4.59 -13.66
C ASN A 142 4.79 3.13 -13.17
N PHE A 143 3.76 2.56 -12.53
CA PHE A 143 3.78 1.23 -11.93
C PHE A 143 2.64 0.35 -12.48
N PRO A 144 2.69 -0.04 -13.77
CA PRO A 144 1.68 -0.90 -14.35
C PRO A 144 1.69 -2.28 -13.69
N SER A 145 0.51 -2.77 -13.27
CA SER A 145 0.38 -4.11 -12.67
C SER A 145 0.46 -5.26 -13.68
N GLY A 146 0.43 -4.97 -14.99
CA GLY A 146 0.33 -5.98 -16.04
C GLY A 146 -1.03 -6.70 -16.10
N LEU A 147 -1.97 -6.39 -15.20
CA LEU A 147 -3.27 -7.06 -15.14
C LEU A 147 -4.06 -6.88 -16.45
N TYR A 148 -4.11 -5.65 -16.98
CA TYR A 148 -4.84 -5.35 -18.21
C TYR A 148 -4.30 -6.14 -19.41
N SER A 149 -2.97 -6.22 -19.59
CA SER A 149 -2.39 -6.95 -20.72
C SER A 149 -2.66 -8.45 -20.64
N ILE A 150 -2.64 -9.02 -19.43
CA ILE A 150 -3.01 -10.43 -19.20
C ILE A 150 -4.49 -10.66 -19.51
N LEU A 151 -5.39 -9.82 -18.99
CA LEU A 151 -6.82 -9.92 -19.26
C LEU A 151 -7.14 -9.74 -20.74
N ALA A 152 -6.54 -8.75 -21.40
CA ALA A 152 -6.70 -8.49 -22.82
C ALA A 152 -6.22 -9.66 -23.68
N ARG A 153 -5.06 -10.24 -23.37
CA ARG A 153 -4.54 -11.43 -24.06
C ARG A 153 -5.48 -12.63 -23.90
N ASN A 154 -6.01 -12.86 -22.70
CA ASN A 154 -6.94 -13.97 -22.43
C ASN A 154 -8.30 -13.77 -23.12
N LEU A 155 -8.81 -12.53 -23.16
CA LEU A 155 -10.01 -12.19 -23.91
C LEU A 155 -9.81 -12.42 -25.42
N GLN A 156 -8.67 -11.99 -25.98
CA GLN A 156 -8.33 -12.23 -27.39
C GLN A 156 -8.19 -13.72 -27.72
N HIS A 157 -7.56 -14.49 -26.83
CA HIS A 157 -7.43 -15.94 -26.99
C HIS A 157 -8.81 -16.64 -26.98
N ASN A 158 -9.73 -16.22 -26.10
CA ASN A 158 -11.09 -16.77 -26.06
C ASN A 158 -11.89 -16.40 -27.32
N THR A 159 -11.74 -15.18 -27.86
CA THR A 159 -12.40 -14.78 -29.11
C THR A 159 -11.86 -15.49 -30.36
N LEU A 160 -10.61 -15.95 -30.35
CA LEU A 160 -10.04 -16.73 -31.45
C LEU A 160 -10.39 -18.22 -31.35
N HIS A 161 -10.67 -18.74 -30.15
CA HIS A 161 -11.06 -20.14 -29.95
C HIS A 161 -12.55 -20.39 -30.26
N ASP A 162 -13.43 -19.40 -30.08
CA ASP A 162 -14.87 -19.52 -30.41
C ASP A 162 -15.15 -19.46 -31.93
N ASN A 163 -14.26 -18.88 -32.73
CA ASN A 163 -14.43 -18.80 -34.19
C ASN A 163 -14.03 -20.08 -34.94
N ASN A 164 -13.44 -21.07 -34.26
CA ASN A 164 -13.02 -22.34 -34.89
C ASN A 164 -13.96 -23.52 -34.60
N HIS A 165 -15.04 -23.34 -33.83
CA HIS A 165 -15.96 -24.44 -33.52
C HIS A 165 -17.16 -24.61 -34.47
N PHE A 166 -17.29 -23.76 -35.50
CA PHE A 166 -18.35 -23.90 -36.51
C PHE A 166 -17.93 -24.46 -37.87
N LEU A 167 -16.62 -24.64 -38.15
CA LEU A 167 -16.16 -25.20 -39.43
C LEU A 167 -14.86 -26.00 -39.28
N ASN A 168 -14.87 -27.12 -38.54
CA ASN A 168 -14.16 -28.33 -38.97
C ASN A 168 -14.43 -29.49 -38.00
N GLY A 169 -15.31 -30.40 -38.41
CA GLY A 169 -15.23 -31.76 -37.95
C GLY A 169 -14.08 -32.45 -38.65
N SER A 170 -13.06 -32.91 -37.90
CA SER A 170 -12.37 -34.21 -38.07
C SER A 170 -11.08 -34.25 -37.24
N SER A 171 -11.08 -35.13 -36.25
CA SER A 171 -10.05 -36.13 -35.94
C SER A 171 -8.57 -35.73 -36.00
N ASN A 172 -7.90 -35.65 -34.84
CA ASN A 172 -7.01 -36.71 -34.33
C ASN A 172 -6.15 -36.17 -33.17
N CYS A 173 -6.09 -36.94 -32.10
CA CYS A 173 -5.17 -36.78 -30.99
C CYS A 173 -3.83 -37.42 -31.39
N GLU A 174 -2.78 -36.61 -31.56
CA GLU A 174 -1.40 -37.08 -31.61
C GLU A 174 -0.59 -36.48 -30.46
N MET A 175 -0.02 -37.37 -29.66
CA MET A 175 1.03 -37.09 -28.67
C MET A 175 2.36 -36.82 -29.40
N GLY A 176 3.11 -35.80 -28.98
CA GLY A 176 4.55 -35.75 -29.27
C GLY A 176 5.24 -34.39 -29.22
N ASN A 177 6.19 -34.29 -28.27
CA ASN A 177 7.45 -33.53 -28.28
C ASN A 177 7.49 -31.99 -28.13
N SER A 178 7.82 -31.60 -26.89
CA SER A 178 8.95 -30.76 -26.48
C SER A 178 9.43 -29.61 -27.38
N SER A 179 9.42 -28.39 -26.85
CA SER A 179 10.57 -27.46 -26.87
C SER A 179 10.29 -26.24 -25.96
N HIS A 180 11.06 -26.11 -24.89
CA HIS A 180 11.20 -24.87 -24.11
C HIS A 180 11.83 -23.77 -24.98
N PRO A 181 11.38 -22.50 -24.92
CA PRO A 181 12.21 -21.38 -25.32
C PRO A 181 13.00 -20.85 -24.10
N ALA A 182 14.28 -20.63 -24.34
CA ALA A 182 15.28 -20.14 -23.41
C ALA A 182 15.02 -18.69 -22.97
N LEU A 183 15.41 -18.40 -21.72
CA LEU A 183 15.50 -17.07 -21.13
C LEU A 183 16.70 -16.31 -21.74
N ASP A 184 16.43 -15.16 -22.35
CA ASP A 184 17.45 -14.23 -22.82
C ASP A 184 18.04 -13.40 -21.67
N VAL A 185 19.29 -13.75 -21.33
CA VAL A 185 20.50 -12.92 -21.23
C VAL A 185 20.34 -11.48 -20.72
N TRP A 186 20.86 -11.25 -19.50
CA TRP A 186 21.36 -9.95 -19.01
C TRP A 186 22.78 -9.67 -19.54
N PRO A 187 23.19 -8.41 -19.79
CA PRO A 187 24.53 -8.11 -20.29
C PRO A 187 25.56 -7.82 -19.18
N ASN A 188 26.64 -8.61 -19.24
CA ASN A 188 28.07 -8.29 -19.03
C ASN A 188 28.62 -7.82 -17.66
N GLU A 189 29.35 -8.73 -17.01
CA GLU A 189 30.57 -8.45 -16.24
C GLU A 189 31.83 -8.84 -17.04
N PRO A 190 32.96 -8.13 -16.90
CA PRO A 190 34.18 -8.40 -17.66
C PRO A 190 35.08 -9.45 -16.99
N GLN A 191 35.46 -10.51 -17.73
CA GLN A 191 36.51 -11.46 -17.32
C GLN A 191 37.91 -10.96 -17.71
N THR A 192 38.77 -10.77 -16.72
CA THR A 192 40.23 -10.72 -16.88
C THR A 192 40.81 -12.14 -16.87
N ARG A 193 41.70 -12.41 -17.82
CA ARG A 193 42.32 -13.72 -18.06
C ARG A 193 43.80 -13.68 -17.68
N GLY A 194 44.24 -14.62 -16.86
CA GLY A 194 45.55 -15.27 -17.02
C GLY A 194 46.53 -15.18 -15.84
N GLY A 195 46.99 -16.34 -15.35
CA GLY A 195 48.25 -16.43 -14.58
C GLY A 195 48.44 -17.64 -13.64
N SER A 196 48.82 -18.79 -14.21
CA SER A 196 49.65 -19.90 -13.66
C SER A 196 49.74 -20.27 -12.15
N LYS A 197 49.27 -21.50 -11.88
CA LYS A 197 50.01 -22.71 -11.39
C LYS A 197 51.02 -22.64 -10.21
N HIS A 198 50.72 -23.50 -9.21
CA HIS A 198 51.61 -24.39 -8.40
C HIS A 198 52.68 -23.72 -7.50
N THR A 199 53.00 -24.14 -6.26
CA THR A 199 52.91 -25.42 -5.53
C THR A 199 53.29 -25.20 -4.05
N ARG A 200 52.70 -26.00 -3.16
CA ARG A 200 53.23 -26.62 -1.91
C ARG A 200 54.33 -25.89 -1.07
N GLY A 201 54.04 -25.80 0.23
CA GLY A 201 54.80 -26.55 1.23
C GLY A 201 55.65 -25.78 2.25
N SER A 202 55.06 -25.62 3.44
CA SER A 202 55.64 -25.93 4.76
C SER A 202 56.83 -25.14 5.36
N SER A 203 56.60 -24.82 6.65
CA SER A 203 57.51 -24.87 7.81
C SER A 203 58.39 -23.66 8.18
N SER A 204 58.06 -23.16 9.38
CA SER A 204 58.92 -23.01 10.57
C SER A 204 59.79 -21.77 10.76
N SER A 205 59.41 -21.03 11.82
CA SER A 205 60.26 -20.66 12.98
C SER A 205 61.26 -19.50 12.93
N SER A 206 61.12 -18.69 13.99
CA SER A 206 62.15 -18.05 14.82
C SER A 206 62.59 -16.61 14.56
N LYS A 207 62.32 -15.81 15.60
CA LYS A 207 63.19 -14.81 16.28
C LYS A 207 63.85 -13.73 15.44
N LYS A 208 63.52 -12.48 15.75
CA LYS A 208 64.29 -11.64 16.68
C LYS A 208 63.42 -10.53 17.24
#